data_AF-A0A929KH89-F1
#
_entry.id   AF-A0A929KH89-F1
#
_cell.length_a   1.000
_cell.length_b   1.000
_cell.length_c   1.000
_cell.angle_alpha   90.00
_cell.angle_beta   90.00
_cell.angle_gamma   90.00
#
_symmetry.space_group_name_H-M   'P 1'
#
loop_
_entity.id
_entity.type
_entity.pdbx_description
1 polymer ?
#
loop_
_entity_poly.entity_id
_entity_poly.type
_entity_poly.pdbx_seq_one_letter_code
_entity_poly.pdbx_strand_id
1 'polypeptide(L)'
;MKRLSLICGVMLLFFASCAEKIDGSSEAAFKASTEKIKNKLSKEEQNTFDVAMRVIIASAMKHKFDDAAADQGKSFDEITRQMVSGKSYGDLTEMAEEFIKTDHQHKIDELKKDMVDLTARKAQELALKKQLDMLKGKLLKIDLVNGEPTIFAEFKNLSKDTLYRFTCSVYLKTDSGKYITSSTSNSHTGKNSALGTVNPNDTFVATAGISQNVMKDYPQVPWKSLKYPVESLTYYHLIAGGMTKQLRMYEQVYDLDEVKWEYWDEQKLNEMTAALKKLQAFKPTLDDLEIKK
;
A
#
# COMPACT_ATOMS: atom_id res chain seq x y z
N MET A 1 71.00 -36.01 -7.41
CA MET A 1 70.40 -34.80 -6.80
C MET A 1 68.99 -34.63 -7.38
N LYS A 2 67.98 -35.49 -7.14
CA LYS A 2 67.32 -36.02 -5.94
C LYS A 2 66.59 -34.97 -5.08
N ARG A 3 65.36 -34.68 -5.52
CA ARG A 3 64.12 -34.62 -4.71
C ARG A 3 64.17 -33.73 -3.46
N LEU A 4 63.95 -32.42 -3.58
CA LEU A 4 63.68 -31.58 -2.38
C LEU A 4 62.93 -30.25 -2.62
N SER A 5 62.05 -30.13 -3.63
CA SER A 5 61.35 -28.85 -3.89
C SER A 5 59.85 -28.95 -4.18
N LEU A 6 59.20 -30.09 -3.89
CA LEU A 6 57.76 -30.29 -4.17
C LEU A 6 56.90 -30.54 -2.91
N ILE A 7 57.32 -30.06 -1.73
CA ILE A 7 56.63 -30.35 -0.45
C ILE A 7 56.11 -29.09 0.29
N CYS A 8 56.49 -27.87 -0.11
CA CYS A 8 56.00 -26.65 0.55
C CYS A 8 54.74 -26.03 -0.06
N GLY A 9 54.20 -26.55 -1.17
CA GLY A 9 53.00 -26.01 -1.84
C GLY A 9 51.67 -26.59 -1.38
N VAL A 10 51.66 -27.67 -0.60
CA VAL A 10 50.43 -28.41 -0.23
C VAL A 10 50.04 -28.22 1.26
N MET A 11 50.92 -27.64 2.09
CA MET A 11 50.70 -27.52 3.53
C MET A 11 50.00 -26.23 4.00
N LEU A 12 49.62 -25.33 3.10
CA LEU A 12 48.86 -24.12 3.40
C LEU A 12 47.34 -24.27 3.14
N LEU A 13 46.89 -25.42 2.66
CA LEU A 13 45.46 -25.74 2.48
C LEU A 13 44.80 -26.42 3.69
N PHE A 14 45.53 -26.67 4.78
CA PHE A 14 45.02 -27.37 5.98
C PHE A 14 44.65 -26.45 7.16
N PHE A 15 44.78 -25.13 7.03
CA PHE A 15 44.30 -24.19 8.06
C PHE A 15 42.87 -23.69 7.82
N ALA A 16 42.22 -24.13 6.75
CA ALA A 16 40.78 -23.93 6.58
C ALA A 16 40.01 -25.08 7.26
N SER A 17 39.12 -24.76 8.20
CA SER A 17 38.07 -25.64 8.77
C SER A 17 38.34 -26.41 10.08
N CYS A 18 38.90 -25.77 11.11
CA CYS A 18 38.68 -26.20 12.51
C CYS A 18 37.72 -25.29 13.29
N ALA A 19 36.80 -24.61 12.62
CA ALA A 19 35.68 -23.97 13.32
C ALA A 19 34.79 -25.05 13.94
N GLU A 20 34.42 -24.90 15.21
CA GLU A 20 33.43 -25.80 15.79
C GLU A 20 32.11 -25.70 15.04
N LYS A 21 31.49 -26.87 14.85
CA LYS A 21 30.25 -27.04 14.11
C LYS A 21 29.19 -27.61 15.04
N ILE A 22 27.95 -27.19 14.81
CA ILE A 22 26.80 -27.78 15.48
C ILE A 22 26.65 -29.24 15.03
N ASP A 23 26.40 -30.12 15.98
CA ASP A 23 26.07 -31.52 15.74
C ASP A 23 24.56 -31.73 15.89
N GLY A 24 23.83 -31.78 14.78
CA GLY A 24 22.38 -31.98 14.77
C GLY A 24 21.93 -33.44 14.87
N SER A 25 22.83 -34.41 15.05
CA SER A 25 22.52 -35.86 14.98
C SER A 25 21.55 -36.33 16.07
N SER A 26 21.54 -35.67 17.22
CA SER A 26 20.61 -35.92 18.32
C SER A 26 20.40 -34.65 19.14
N GLU A 27 19.38 -34.62 19.99
CA GLU A 27 19.15 -33.48 20.89
C GLU A 27 20.31 -33.27 21.87
N ALA A 28 20.88 -34.35 22.40
CA ALA A 28 22.02 -34.29 23.32
C ALA A 28 23.29 -33.75 22.62
N ALA A 29 23.58 -34.24 21.41
CA ALA A 29 24.71 -33.76 20.61
C ALA A 29 24.54 -32.28 20.20
N PHE A 30 23.31 -31.89 19.86
CA PHE A 30 22.98 -30.51 19.51
C PHE A 30 23.22 -29.57 20.69
N LYS A 31 22.69 -29.90 21.88
CA LYS A 31 22.91 -29.10 23.09
C LYS A 31 24.40 -29.00 23.44
N ALA A 32 25.12 -30.11 23.42
CA ALA A 32 26.54 -30.14 23.77
C ALA A 32 27.41 -29.31 22.79
N SER A 33 27.18 -29.45 21.49
CA SER A 33 27.92 -28.71 20.46
C SER A 33 27.59 -27.21 20.45
N THR A 34 26.32 -26.85 20.65
CA THR A 34 25.85 -25.46 20.79
C THR A 34 26.52 -24.78 21.98
N GLU A 35 26.50 -25.43 23.16
CA GLU A 35 27.14 -24.91 24.37
C GLU A 35 28.65 -24.77 24.20
N LYS A 36 29.30 -25.73 23.52
CA LYS A 36 30.73 -25.68 23.23
C LYS A 36 31.10 -24.50 22.34
N ILE A 37 30.30 -24.21 21.31
CA ILE A 37 30.49 -23.02 20.45
C ILE A 37 30.29 -21.76 21.29
N LYS A 38 29.17 -21.66 22.02
CA LYS A 38 28.80 -20.48 22.80
C LYS A 38 29.87 -20.07 23.81
N ASN A 39 30.48 -21.04 24.51
CA ASN A 39 31.52 -20.79 25.50
C ASN A 39 32.84 -20.22 24.92
N LYS A 40 33.01 -20.23 23.58
CA LYS A 40 34.17 -19.63 22.92
C LYS A 40 33.89 -18.25 22.33
N LEU A 41 32.64 -17.81 22.36
CA LEU A 41 32.20 -16.52 21.85
C LEU A 41 32.29 -15.45 22.95
N SER A 42 32.57 -14.22 22.54
CA SER A 42 32.39 -13.03 23.39
C SER A 42 30.92 -12.86 23.82
N LYS A 43 30.64 -12.02 24.81
CA LYS A 43 29.25 -11.81 25.28
C LYS A 43 28.35 -11.27 24.16
N GLU A 44 28.90 -10.40 23.35
CA GLU A 44 28.26 -9.80 22.18
C GLU A 44 27.94 -10.90 21.15
N GLU A 45 28.94 -11.71 20.76
CA GLU A 45 28.75 -12.81 19.81
C GLU A 45 27.79 -13.89 20.33
N GLN A 46 27.78 -14.15 21.64
CA GLN A 46 26.80 -15.07 22.26
C GLN A 46 25.37 -14.56 22.10
N ASN A 47 25.15 -13.24 22.23
CA ASN A 47 23.85 -12.63 22.00
C ASN A 47 23.45 -12.75 20.52
N THR A 48 24.34 -12.42 19.60
CA THR A 48 24.11 -12.57 18.16
C THR A 48 23.83 -14.03 17.79
N PHE A 49 24.54 -14.99 18.38
CA PHE A 49 24.30 -16.42 18.20
C PHE A 49 22.89 -16.83 18.65
N ASP A 50 22.47 -16.39 19.84
CA ASP A 50 21.13 -16.68 20.37
C ASP A 50 20.03 -16.09 19.49
N VAL A 51 20.23 -14.86 18.97
CA VAL A 51 19.30 -14.20 18.05
C VAL A 51 19.25 -14.94 16.70
N ALA A 52 20.40 -15.26 16.12
CA ALA A 52 20.48 -16.04 14.88
C ALA A 52 19.74 -17.39 15.02
N MET A 53 19.88 -18.05 16.17
CA MET A 53 19.19 -19.31 16.41
C MET A 53 17.68 -19.17 16.52
N ARG A 54 17.18 -18.09 17.13
CA ARG A 54 15.74 -17.79 17.14
C ARG A 54 15.20 -17.53 15.74
N VAL A 55 15.95 -16.83 14.90
CA VAL A 55 15.59 -16.60 13.50
C VAL A 55 15.51 -17.92 12.73
N ILE A 56 16.50 -18.81 12.92
CA ILE A 56 16.49 -20.12 12.26
C ILE A 56 15.34 -21.00 12.76
N ILE A 57 15.02 -20.99 14.05
CA ILE A 57 13.84 -21.67 14.60
C ILE A 57 12.55 -21.13 13.95
N ALA A 58 12.41 -19.81 13.83
CA ALA A 58 11.27 -19.19 13.15
C ALA A 58 11.19 -19.61 11.67
N SER A 59 12.35 -19.69 10.99
CA SER A 59 12.44 -20.20 9.62
C SER A 59 12.04 -21.67 9.52
N ALA A 60 12.41 -22.51 10.48
CA ALA A 60 12.01 -23.92 10.52
C ALA A 60 10.49 -24.08 10.68
N MET A 61 9.88 -23.22 11.51
CA MET A 61 8.41 -23.17 11.65
C MET A 61 7.76 -22.78 10.32
N LYS A 62 8.24 -21.70 9.69
CA LYS A 62 7.73 -21.25 8.38
C LYS A 62 7.85 -22.34 7.31
N HIS A 63 9.02 -22.97 7.19
CA HIS A 63 9.24 -24.06 6.24
C HIS A 63 8.23 -25.19 6.41
N LYS A 64 7.99 -25.63 7.65
CA LYS A 64 7.02 -26.67 7.94
C LYS A 64 5.58 -26.28 7.59
N PHE A 65 5.20 -25.01 7.78
CA PHE A 65 3.87 -24.55 7.43
C PHE A 65 3.69 -24.45 5.90
N ASP A 66 4.73 -24.00 5.20
CA ASP A 66 4.71 -23.84 3.74
C ASP A 66 4.81 -25.21 3.01
N ASP A 67 5.47 -26.21 3.61
CA ASP A 67 5.59 -27.59 3.08
C ASP A 67 5.31 -28.66 4.15
N ALA A 68 4.06 -28.71 4.61
CA ALA A 68 3.65 -29.64 5.66
C ALA A 68 3.81 -31.14 5.28
N ALA A 69 3.84 -31.45 3.98
CA ALA A 69 3.99 -32.81 3.50
C ALA A 69 5.44 -33.32 3.60
N ALA A 70 6.43 -32.48 3.26
CA ALA A 70 7.84 -32.85 3.35
C ALA A 70 8.32 -33.08 4.80
N ASP A 71 7.69 -32.41 5.76
CA ASP A 71 8.04 -32.47 7.19
C ASP A 71 7.00 -33.17 8.07
N GLN A 72 6.20 -34.05 7.46
CA GLN A 72 5.21 -34.83 8.18
C GLN A 72 5.86 -35.65 9.31
N GLY A 73 5.35 -35.50 10.53
CA GLY A 73 5.82 -36.23 11.72
C GLY A 73 7.08 -35.67 12.40
N LYS A 74 7.81 -34.73 11.78
CA LYS A 74 8.99 -34.09 12.41
C LYS A 74 8.58 -33.01 13.40
N SER A 75 9.33 -32.78 14.47
CA SER A 75 9.13 -31.59 15.33
C SER A 75 9.85 -30.35 14.78
N PHE A 76 9.48 -29.14 15.23
CA PHE A 76 10.24 -27.92 14.88
C PHE A 76 11.70 -28.01 15.32
N ASP A 77 11.95 -28.63 16.48
CA ASP A 77 13.31 -28.84 16.99
C ASP A 77 14.10 -29.79 16.07
N GLU A 78 13.47 -30.84 15.55
CA GLU A 78 14.11 -31.76 14.62
C GLU A 78 14.49 -31.07 13.31
N ILE A 79 13.57 -30.29 12.73
CA ILE A 79 13.82 -29.51 11.51
C ILE A 79 14.94 -28.49 11.76
N THR A 80 14.88 -27.77 12.88
CA THR A 80 15.93 -26.81 13.28
C THR A 80 17.28 -27.49 13.35
N ARG A 81 17.40 -28.63 14.06
CA ARG A 81 18.64 -29.40 14.16
C ARG A 81 19.17 -29.84 12.79
N GLN A 82 18.28 -30.25 11.89
CA GLN A 82 18.65 -30.63 10.52
C GLN A 82 19.20 -29.42 9.73
N MET A 83 18.58 -28.25 9.84
CA MET A 83 19.00 -27.02 9.15
C MET A 83 20.40 -26.54 9.57
N VAL A 84 20.72 -26.67 10.86
CA VAL A 84 21.96 -26.13 11.46
C VAL A 84 23.09 -27.15 11.60
N SER A 85 22.84 -28.43 11.34
CA SER A 85 23.86 -29.48 11.46
C SER A 85 25.05 -29.19 10.54
N GLY A 86 26.26 -29.29 11.10
CA GLY A 86 27.51 -29.02 10.39
C GLY A 86 27.83 -27.53 10.18
N LYS A 87 27.01 -26.61 10.72
CA LYS A 87 27.22 -25.15 10.61
C LYS A 87 28.03 -24.61 11.78
N SER A 88 28.95 -23.70 11.50
CA SER A 88 29.70 -22.93 12.48
C SER A 88 28.94 -21.67 12.92
N TYR A 89 29.43 -20.95 13.93
CA TYR A 89 28.88 -19.65 14.34
C TYR A 89 28.66 -18.69 13.15
N GLY A 90 29.70 -18.49 12.32
CA GLY A 90 29.61 -17.59 11.16
C GLY A 90 28.59 -18.05 10.11
N ASP A 91 28.52 -19.36 9.86
CA ASP A 91 27.52 -19.92 8.94
C ASP A 91 26.09 -19.68 9.44
N LEU A 92 25.87 -19.72 10.75
CA LEU A 92 24.55 -19.50 11.35
C LEU A 92 24.14 -18.04 11.31
N THR A 93 25.08 -17.12 11.59
CA THR A 93 24.79 -15.69 11.48
C THR A 93 24.48 -15.30 10.03
N GLU A 94 25.24 -15.82 9.05
CA GLU A 94 24.99 -15.57 7.63
C GLU A 94 23.65 -16.16 7.19
N MET A 95 23.36 -17.40 7.59
CA MET A 95 22.07 -18.06 7.31
C MET A 95 20.89 -17.26 7.89
N ALA A 96 21.00 -16.78 9.13
CA ALA A 96 19.94 -16.01 9.77
C ALA A 96 19.75 -14.63 9.11
N GLU A 97 20.82 -13.93 8.75
CA GLU A 97 20.77 -12.69 7.96
C GLU A 97 20.07 -12.90 6.60
N GLU A 98 20.39 -13.99 5.91
CA GLU A 98 19.76 -14.31 4.63
C GLU A 98 18.26 -14.61 4.79
N PHE A 99 17.86 -15.30 5.86
CA PHE A 99 16.45 -15.52 6.15
C PHE A 99 15.70 -14.22 6.44
N ILE A 100 16.29 -13.31 7.23
CA ILE A 100 15.71 -11.99 7.51
C ILE A 100 15.48 -11.22 6.21
N LYS A 101 16.49 -11.18 5.33
CA LYS A 101 16.39 -10.50 4.03
C LYS A 101 15.34 -11.13 3.13
N THR A 102 15.32 -12.46 3.05
CA THR A 102 14.38 -13.21 2.21
C THR A 102 12.94 -13.02 2.69
N ASP A 103 12.69 -13.15 3.99
CA ASP A 103 11.36 -12.94 4.58
C ASP A 103 10.87 -11.49 4.41
N HIS A 104 11.78 -10.51 4.59
CA HIS A 104 11.47 -9.10 4.34
C HIS A 104 11.12 -8.83 2.87
N GLN A 105 11.88 -9.40 1.94
CA GLN A 105 11.60 -9.29 0.51
C GLN A 105 10.28 -9.98 0.15
N HIS A 106 9.98 -11.14 0.73
CA HIS A 106 8.70 -11.82 0.56
C HIS A 106 7.53 -10.95 1.02
N LYS A 107 7.61 -10.31 2.18
CA LYS A 107 6.59 -9.35 2.67
C LYS A 107 6.38 -8.19 1.72
N ILE A 108 7.46 -7.65 1.14
CA ILE A 108 7.38 -6.59 0.12
C ILE A 108 6.64 -7.09 -1.11
N ASP A 109 6.94 -8.30 -1.58
CA ASP A 109 6.36 -8.85 -2.81
C ASP A 109 4.91 -9.28 -2.63
N GLU A 110 4.54 -9.84 -1.47
CA GLU A 110 3.14 -10.08 -1.09
C GLU A 110 2.34 -8.78 -1.06
N LEU A 111 2.87 -7.74 -0.41
CA LEU A 111 2.19 -6.45 -0.35
C LEU A 111 2.00 -5.84 -1.74
N LYS A 112 3.02 -5.91 -2.61
CA LYS A 112 2.91 -5.46 -4.01
C LYS A 112 1.86 -6.27 -4.77
N LYS A 113 1.83 -7.59 -4.59
CA LYS A 113 0.85 -8.47 -5.23
C LYS A 113 -0.57 -8.09 -4.85
N ASP A 114 -0.81 -7.84 -3.57
CA ASP A 114 -2.12 -7.40 -3.07
C ASP A 114 -2.51 -6.00 -3.59
N MET A 115 -1.53 -5.16 -3.93
CA MET A 115 -1.77 -3.83 -4.50
C MET A 115 -2.11 -3.84 -6.00
N VAL A 116 -1.88 -4.94 -6.74
CA VAL A 116 -2.03 -4.98 -8.21
C VAL A 116 -3.43 -4.55 -8.63
N ASP A 117 -4.47 -5.19 -8.08
CA ASP A 117 -5.86 -4.94 -8.47
C ASP A 117 -6.31 -3.53 -8.07
N LEU A 118 -5.92 -3.05 -6.89
CA LEU A 118 -6.23 -1.70 -6.44
C LEU A 118 -5.56 -0.65 -7.33
N THR A 119 -4.29 -0.85 -7.67
CA THR A 119 -3.54 0.09 -8.51
C THR A 119 -4.11 0.12 -9.93
N ALA A 120 -4.50 -1.05 -10.47
CA ALA A 120 -5.13 -1.14 -11.78
C ALA A 120 -6.49 -0.44 -11.82
N ARG A 121 -7.37 -0.69 -10.83
CA ARG A 121 -8.66 0.01 -10.71
C ARG A 121 -8.47 1.52 -10.54
N LYS A 122 -7.50 1.96 -9.73
CA LYS A 122 -7.19 3.39 -9.57
C LYS A 122 -6.74 4.02 -10.89
N ALA A 123 -5.89 3.34 -11.65
CA ALA A 123 -5.44 3.82 -12.95
C ALA A 123 -6.60 3.95 -13.94
N GLN A 124 -7.52 2.98 -13.95
CA GLN A 124 -8.75 3.04 -14.75
C GLN A 124 -9.64 4.21 -14.32
N GLU A 125 -9.86 4.41 -13.02
CA GLU A 125 -10.63 5.54 -12.48
C GLU A 125 -10.04 6.88 -12.94
N LEU A 126 -8.71 7.04 -12.83
CA LEU A 126 -8.02 8.26 -13.24
C LEU A 126 -8.08 8.49 -14.76
N ALA A 127 -7.94 7.43 -15.56
CA ALA A 127 -8.07 7.51 -17.01
C ALA A 127 -9.49 7.93 -17.40
N LEU A 128 -10.50 7.36 -16.75
CA LEU A 128 -11.90 7.66 -17.01
C LEU A 128 -12.29 9.07 -16.58
N LYS A 129 -11.82 9.54 -15.42
CA LYS A 129 -11.98 10.94 -14.99
C LYS A 129 -11.40 11.93 -16.02
N LYS A 130 -10.25 11.62 -16.62
CA LYS A 130 -9.67 12.45 -17.70
C LYS A 130 -10.56 12.50 -18.95
N GLN A 131 -11.28 11.42 -19.27
CA GLN A 131 -12.27 11.42 -20.36
C GLN A 131 -13.49 12.25 -19.96
N LEU A 132 -13.99 12.09 -18.73
CA LEU A 132 -15.15 12.82 -18.22
C LEU A 132 -14.89 14.32 -18.06
N ASP A 133 -13.64 14.74 -17.89
CA ASP A 133 -13.19 16.15 -17.87
C ASP A 133 -13.46 16.90 -19.19
N MET A 134 -13.92 16.23 -20.25
CA MET A 134 -14.55 16.87 -21.41
C MET A 134 -15.72 17.77 -21.02
N LEU A 135 -16.45 17.43 -19.95
CA LEU A 135 -17.44 18.30 -19.34
C LEU A 135 -16.94 18.72 -17.96
N LYS A 136 -16.09 19.75 -17.92
CA LYS A 136 -15.38 20.09 -16.69
C LYS A 136 -16.24 20.94 -15.76
N GLY A 137 -16.48 20.43 -14.55
CA GLY A 137 -17.08 21.18 -13.45
C GLY A 137 -16.02 21.92 -12.62
N LYS A 138 -16.31 23.16 -12.22
CA LYS A 138 -15.52 23.90 -11.23
C LYS A 138 -16.44 24.64 -10.27
N LEU A 139 -15.97 24.93 -9.07
CA LEU A 139 -16.67 25.82 -8.15
C LEU A 139 -16.80 27.21 -8.77
N LEU A 140 -18.00 27.76 -8.74
CA LEU A 140 -18.24 29.17 -9.05
C LEU A 140 -18.29 29.97 -7.74
N LYS A 141 -19.15 29.56 -6.81
CA LYS A 141 -19.29 30.13 -5.47
C LYS A 141 -20.15 29.24 -4.58
N ILE A 142 -20.16 29.52 -3.29
CA ILE A 142 -21.19 29.07 -2.36
C ILE A 142 -21.95 30.31 -1.90
N ASP A 143 -23.27 30.31 -2.00
CA ASP A 143 -24.11 31.46 -1.68
C ASP A 143 -25.39 31.02 -0.97
N LEU A 144 -26.15 31.96 -0.41
CA LEU A 144 -27.41 31.66 0.24
C LEU A 144 -28.56 31.61 -0.77
N VAL A 145 -29.32 30.52 -0.76
CA VAL A 145 -30.60 30.39 -1.46
C VAL A 145 -31.65 30.13 -0.41
N ASN A 146 -32.62 31.04 -0.28
CA ASN A 146 -33.65 31.00 0.78
C ASN A 146 -33.06 30.87 2.20
N GLY A 147 -31.90 31.49 2.44
CA GLY A 147 -31.20 31.44 3.73
C GLY A 147 -30.35 30.18 3.96
N GLU A 148 -30.30 29.25 3.00
CA GLU A 148 -29.51 28.02 3.10
C GLU A 148 -28.27 28.05 2.18
N PRO A 149 -27.08 27.64 2.67
CA PRO A 149 -25.88 27.59 1.85
C PRO A 149 -26.04 26.61 0.67
N THR A 150 -25.77 27.10 -0.53
CA THR A 150 -25.89 26.35 -1.78
C THR A 150 -24.60 26.50 -2.57
N ILE A 151 -24.06 25.38 -3.01
CA ILE A 151 -22.89 25.29 -3.88
C ILE A 151 -23.34 25.53 -5.31
N PHE A 152 -22.70 26.45 -6.01
CA PHE A 152 -22.86 26.70 -7.43
C PHE A 152 -21.61 26.23 -8.16
N ALA A 153 -21.77 25.30 -9.10
CA ALA A 153 -20.69 24.82 -9.94
C ALA A 153 -20.98 25.13 -11.41
N GLU A 154 -20.02 25.75 -12.08
CA GLU A 154 -20.05 25.96 -13.53
C GLU A 154 -19.45 24.72 -14.21
N PHE A 155 -20.20 24.19 -15.17
CA PHE A 155 -19.75 23.13 -16.07
C PHE A 155 -19.50 23.71 -17.44
N LYS A 156 -18.37 23.37 -18.05
CA LYS A 156 -17.99 23.80 -19.41
C LYS A 156 -17.73 22.58 -20.29
N ASN A 157 -18.36 22.53 -21.46
CA ASN A 157 -18.02 21.54 -22.48
C ASN A 157 -16.71 21.96 -23.18
N LEU A 158 -15.65 21.21 -22.92
CA LEU A 158 -14.32 21.36 -23.51
C LEU A 158 -14.09 20.42 -24.69
N SER A 159 -15.05 19.54 -25.00
CA SER A 159 -14.97 18.69 -26.19
C SER A 159 -15.26 19.49 -27.47
N LYS A 160 -14.97 18.85 -28.62
CA LYS A 160 -15.31 19.39 -29.94
C LYS A 160 -16.72 19.02 -30.38
N ASP A 161 -17.40 18.19 -29.60
CA ASP A 161 -18.68 17.59 -29.95
C ASP A 161 -19.80 18.15 -29.07
N THR A 162 -21.02 18.12 -29.59
CA THR A 162 -22.21 18.40 -28.78
C THR A 162 -22.48 17.21 -27.87
N LEU A 163 -22.65 17.47 -26.57
CA LEU A 163 -22.99 16.45 -25.59
C LEU A 163 -24.51 16.32 -25.49
N TYR A 164 -25.02 15.10 -25.64
CA TYR A 164 -26.46 14.84 -25.69
C TYR A 164 -27.03 14.23 -24.40
N ARG A 165 -26.19 13.55 -23.61
CA ARG A 165 -26.57 12.99 -22.30
C ARG A 165 -25.37 12.98 -21.38
N PHE A 166 -25.55 13.49 -20.18
CA PHE A 166 -24.52 13.50 -19.15
C PHE A 166 -25.16 13.48 -17.77
N THR A 167 -24.40 12.96 -16.81
CA THR A 167 -24.72 13.00 -15.40
C THR A 167 -23.62 13.78 -14.71
N CYS A 168 -23.99 14.89 -14.08
CA CYS A 168 -23.07 15.73 -13.33
C CYS A 168 -23.43 15.69 -11.85
N SER A 169 -22.45 15.96 -11.00
CA SER A 169 -22.66 16.08 -9.58
C SER A 169 -21.96 17.30 -9.04
N VAL A 170 -22.69 18.07 -8.23
CA VAL A 170 -22.13 19.14 -7.43
C VAL A 170 -21.88 18.58 -6.04
N TYR A 171 -20.66 18.75 -5.54
CA TYR A 171 -20.20 18.08 -4.33
C TYR A 171 -19.56 19.04 -3.33
N LEU A 172 -19.57 18.58 -2.08
CA LEU A 172 -18.68 19.01 -1.02
C LEU A 172 -17.94 17.78 -0.52
N LYS A 173 -16.62 17.84 -0.44
CA LYS A 173 -15.78 16.76 0.07
C LYS A 173 -14.67 17.32 0.95
N THR A 174 -14.07 16.46 1.75
CA THR A 174 -12.82 16.75 2.46
C THR A 174 -11.64 16.78 1.48
N ASP A 175 -10.54 17.41 1.89
CA ASP A 175 -9.26 17.34 1.15
C ASP A 175 -8.71 15.92 1.00
N SER A 176 -9.04 15.02 1.93
CA SER A 176 -8.76 13.57 1.84
C SER A 176 -9.67 12.80 0.87
N GLY A 177 -10.66 13.48 0.27
CA GLY A 177 -11.51 12.92 -0.79
C GLY A 177 -12.83 12.30 -0.31
N LYS A 178 -13.10 12.25 1.00
CA LYS A 178 -14.41 11.79 1.53
C LYS A 178 -15.51 12.77 1.14
N TYR A 179 -16.51 12.31 0.39
CA TYR A 179 -17.70 13.09 0.08
C TYR A 179 -18.54 13.33 1.33
N ILE A 180 -18.97 14.58 1.50
CA ILE A 180 -19.80 15.06 2.61
C ILE A 180 -21.24 15.22 2.12
N THR A 181 -21.39 15.86 0.97
CA THR A 181 -22.64 15.88 0.22
C THR A 181 -22.33 15.80 -1.27
N SER A 182 -23.23 15.19 -2.01
CA SER A 182 -23.23 15.26 -3.47
C SER A 182 -24.68 15.29 -3.91
N SER A 183 -25.06 16.35 -4.63
CA SER A 183 -26.31 16.32 -5.39
C SER A 183 -25.99 15.90 -6.81
N THR A 184 -26.72 14.93 -7.32
CA THR A 184 -26.62 14.56 -8.73
C THR A 184 -27.60 15.44 -9.51
N SER A 185 -27.07 16.31 -10.37
CA SER A 185 -27.88 16.98 -11.38
C SER A 185 -27.96 16.06 -12.60
N ASN A 186 -29.13 15.45 -12.80
CA ASN A 186 -29.42 14.69 -14.00
C ASN A 186 -29.92 15.64 -15.08
N SER A 187 -29.27 15.66 -16.26
CA SER A 187 -30.00 16.00 -17.49
C SER A 187 -30.56 14.68 -18.05
N HIS A 188 -31.80 14.34 -17.73
CA HIS A 188 -32.59 13.37 -18.51
C HIS A 188 -33.65 14.19 -19.27
N THR A 189 -33.90 13.97 -20.56
CA THR A 189 -34.72 12.82 -20.99
C THR A 189 -34.70 12.58 -22.51
N GLY A 190 -34.80 11.31 -22.89
CA GLY A 190 -35.44 10.86 -24.14
C GLY A 190 -34.64 11.01 -25.44
N LYS A 191 -35.08 10.31 -26.49
CA LYS A 191 -34.62 10.54 -27.87
C LYS A 191 -35.16 11.87 -28.45
N ASN A 192 -36.12 12.54 -27.77
CA ASN A 192 -36.90 13.66 -28.27
C ASN A 192 -37.19 14.81 -27.25
N SER A 193 -36.37 15.07 -26.21
CA SER A 193 -36.59 16.28 -25.38
C SER A 193 -35.71 17.45 -25.85
N ALA A 194 -36.34 18.62 -26.05
CA ALA A 194 -35.72 19.84 -26.55
C ALA A 194 -34.92 20.62 -25.48
N LEU A 195 -34.51 19.97 -24.39
CA LEU A 195 -33.70 20.57 -23.33
C LEU A 195 -32.54 19.63 -22.97
N GLY A 196 -31.32 20.04 -23.31
CA GLY A 196 -30.10 19.51 -22.68
C GLY A 196 -28.95 19.12 -23.59
N THR A 197 -28.83 19.65 -24.80
CA THR A 197 -27.54 19.60 -25.51
C THR A 197 -26.60 20.66 -24.95
N VAL A 198 -25.33 20.31 -24.75
CA VAL A 198 -24.28 21.28 -24.41
C VAL A 198 -23.32 21.32 -25.59
N ASN A 199 -23.35 22.40 -26.37
CA ASN A 199 -22.49 22.53 -27.55
C ASN A 199 -21.03 22.76 -27.11
N PRO A 200 -20.07 22.62 -28.03
CA PRO A 200 -18.68 22.94 -27.74
C PRO A 200 -18.53 24.35 -27.17
N ASN A 201 -17.81 24.48 -26.06
CA ASN A 201 -17.60 25.70 -25.28
C ASN A 201 -18.79 26.26 -24.51
N ASP A 202 -19.99 25.67 -24.63
CA ASP A 202 -21.13 26.08 -23.80
C ASP A 202 -20.84 25.84 -22.32
N THR A 203 -21.45 26.68 -21.50
CA THR A 203 -21.40 26.58 -20.04
C THR A 203 -22.78 26.52 -19.46
N PHE A 204 -22.95 25.79 -18.36
CA PHE A 204 -24.15 25.84 -17.54
C PHE A 204 -23.79 25.78 -16.06
N VAL A 205 -24.72 26.20 -15.19
CA VAL A 205 -24.53 26.15 -13.74
C VAL A 205 -25.44 25.08 -13.17
N ALA A 206 -24.88 24.22 -12.32
CA ALA A 206 -25.63 23.29 -11.48
C ALA A 206 -25.41 23.64 -10.02
N THR A 207 -26.34 23.22 -9.17
CA THR A 207 -26.34 23.57 -7.75
C THR A 207 -26.54 22.38 -6.83
N ALA A 208 -25.98 22.44 -5.62
CA ALA A 208 -26.29 21.52 -4.53
C ALA A 208 -26.47 22.30 -3.22
N GLY A 209 -27.61 22.11 -2.56
CA GLY A 209 -27.81 22.62 -1.20
C GLY A 209 -26.91 21.88 -0.20
N ILE A 210 -26.41 22.62 0.79
CA ILE A 210 -25.71 22.06 1.96
C ILE A 210 -26.76 21.88 3.06
N SER A 211 -27.14 20.63 3.32
CA SER A 211 -28.22 20.34 4.26
C SER A 211 -27.86 20.68 5.71
N GLN A 212 -28.88 20.87 6.55
CA GLN A 212 -28.67 21.13 7.99
C GLN A 212 -27.91 20.00 8.68
N ASN A 213 -28.09 18.75 8.25
CA ASN A 213 -27.33 17.62 8.79
C ASN A 213 -25.84 17.74 8.48
N VAL A 214 -25.49 18.09 7.23
CA VAL A 214 -24.09 18.36 6.85
C VAL A 214 -23.52 19.50 7.69
N MET A 215 -24.28 20.58 7.88
CA MET A 215 -23.83 21.70 8.69
C MET A 215 -23.60 21.32 10.15
N LYS A 216 -24.41 20.41 10.70
CA LYS A 216 -24.28 19.88 12.06
C LYS A 216 -23.08 18.95 12.22
N ASP A 217 -22.83 18.09 11.23
CA ASP A 217 -21.75 17.09 11.27
C ASP A 217 -20.37 17.71 11.02
N TYR A 218 -20.32 18.95 10.49
CA TYR A 218 -19.10 19.72 10.26
C TYR A 218 -19.14 21.07 11.00
N PRO A 219 -19.14 21.06 12.35
CA PRO A 219 -19.30 22.26 13.18
C PRO A 219 -18.07 23.20 13.15
N GLN A 220 -16.93 22.71 12.67
CA GLN A 220 -15.71 23.52 12.50
C GLN A 220 -15.86 24.60 11.43
N VAL A 221 -16.82 24.45 10.51
CA VAL A 221 -17.17 25.49 9.54
C VAL A 221 -18.26 26.37 10.18
N PRO A 222 -18.03 27.68 10.31
CA PRO A 222 -18.99 28.58 10.95
C PRO A 222 -20.12 28.96 9.97
N TRP A 223 -20.90 27.98 9.49
CA TRP A 223 -21.85 28.10 8.38
C TRP A 223 -22.77 29.33 8.45
N LYS A 224 -23.21 29.72 9.65
CA LYS A 224 -24.12 30.85 9.89
C LYS A 224 -23.45 32.22 9.91
N SER A 225 -22.15 32.29 10.16
CA SER A 225 -21.38 33.55 10.25
C SER A 225 -20.34 33.71 9.14
N LEU A 226 -20.26 32.75 8.21
CA LEU A 226 -19.53 32.93 6.96
C LEU A 226 -20.06 34.16 6.20
N LYS A 227 -19.14 34.92 5.62
CA LYS A 227 -19.48 36.01 4.71
C LYS A 227 -19.71 35.42 3.31
N TYR A 228 -20.96 35.43 2.86
CA TYR A 228 -21.34 34.97 1.52
C TYR A 228 -21.25 36.13 0.49
N PRO A 229 -20.92 35.83 -0.78
CA PRO A 229 -20.58 34.52 -1.32
C PRO A 229 -19.19 34.03 -0.85
N VAL A 230 -19.06 32.72 -0.68
CA VAL A 230 -17.81 32.05 -0.31
C VAL A 230 -17.19 31.45 -1.58
N GLU A 231 -15.95 31.83 -1.88
CA GLU A 231 -15.23 31.34 -3.07
C GLU A 231 -14.42 30.07 -2.81
N SER A 232 -14.10 29.79 -1.54
CA SER A 232 -13.33 28.61 -1.15
C SER A 232 -13.61 28.23 0.31
N LEU A 233 -13.58 26.93 0.59
CA LEU A 233 -13.61 26.37 1.95
C LEU A 233 -12.29 25.68 2.33
N THR A 234 -11.20 25.95 1.60
CA THR A 234 -9.90 25.30 1.82
C THR A 234 -9.34 25.52 3.23
N TYR A 235 -9.61 26.68 3.85
CA TYR A 235 -9.25 26.96 5.25
C TYR A 235 -9.83 25.92 6.23
N TYR A 236 -10.94 25.30 5.86
CA TYR A 236 -11.62 24.28 6.67
C TYR A 236 -11.35 22.85 6.18
N HIS A 237 -10.34 22.64 5.33
CA HIS A 237 -10.03 21.35 4.71
C HIS A 237 -11.18 20.78 3.86
N LEU A 238 -11.99 21.67 3.28
CA LEU A 238 -13.11 21.30 2.42
C LEU A 238 -12.93 21.80 1.00
N ILE A 239 -13.38 20.98 0.04
CA ILE A 239 -13.35 21.24 -1.39
C ILE A 239 -14.78 21.11 -1.91
N ALA A 240 -15.30 22.21 -2.46
CA ALA A 240 -16.57 22.21 -3.18
C ALA A 240 -16.30 22.29 -4.70
N GLY A 241 -17.20 21.75 -5.50
CA GLY A 241 -17.05 21.81 -6.96
C GLY A 241 -18.08 20.99 -7.71
N GLY A 242 -17.84 20.83 -9.01
CA GLY A 242 -18.61 19.97 -9.90
C GLY A 242 -17.74 18.86 -10.47
N MET A 243 -18.33 17.70 -10.73
CA MET A 243 -17.70 16.62 -11.51
C MET A 243 -18.72 15.98 -12.43
N THR A 244 -18.26 15.47 -13.58
CA THR A 244 -19.07 14.63 -14.45
C THR A 244 -18.88 13.18 -14.05
N LYS A 245 -19.99 12.48 -13.81
CA LYS A 245 -20.02 11.05 -13.48
C LYS A 245 -20.20 10.20 -14.73
N GLN A 246 -21.02 10.68 -15.67
CA GLN A 246 -21.32 9.95 -16.89
C GLN A 246 -21.41 10.92 -18.06
N LEU A 247 -20.92 10.50 -19.21
CA LEU A 247 -21.01 11.23 -20.47
C LEU A 247 -21.32 10.24 -21.60
N ARG A 248 -22.35 10.54 -22.39
CA ARG A 248 -22.71 9.76 -23.57
C ARG A 248 -22.72 10.67 -24.80
N MET A 249 -21.80 10.36 -25.71
CA MET A 249 -21.73 10.88 -27.07
C MET A 249 -22.35 9.86 -28.02
N TYR A 250 -22.41 10.17 -29.32
CA TYR A 250 -23.11 9.34 -30.30
C TYR A 250 -22.62 7.88 -30.30
N GLU A 251 -21.30 7.65 -30.29
CA GLU A 251 -20.71 6.29 -30.34
C GLU A 251 -19.99 5.89 -29.04
N GLN A 252 -19.86 6.79 -28.08
CA GLN A 252 -19.03 6.58 -26.89
C GLN A 252 -19.81 6.85 -25.60
N VAL A 253 -19.59 5.97 -24.61
CA VAL A 253 -20.10 6.13 -23.25
C VAL A 253 -18.90 6.07 -22.31
N TYR A 254 -18.83 7.05 -21.41
CA TYR A 254 -17.91 7.08 -20.29
C TYR A 254 -18.73 7.14 -19.02
N ASP A 255 -18.54 6.19 -18.11
CA ASP A 255 -19.34 6.10 -16.90
C ASP A 255 -18.48 5.72 -15.70
N LEU A 256 -18.29 6.66 -14.78
CA LEU A 256 -17.43 6.48 -13.62
C LEU A 256 -17.88 5.30 -12.75
N ASP A 257 -19.16 4.94 -12.77
CA ASP A 257 -19.71 3.81 -12.01
C ASP A 257 -19.27 2.44 -12.58
N GLU A 258 -18.71 2.39 -13.80
CA GLU A 258 -18.08 1.19 -14.36
C GLU A 258 -16.80 0.81 -13.61
N VAL A 259 -16.10 1.81 -13.05
CA VAL A 259 -14.94 1.58 -12.19
C VAL A 259 -15.42 1.62 -10.75
N LYS A 260 -15.59 0.43 -10.14
CA LYS A 260 -15.86 0.29 -8.71
C LYS A 260 -14.64 0.77 -7.90
N TRP A 261 -14.54 2.08 -7.68
CA TRP A 261 -13.51 2.72 -6.86
C TRP A 261 -14.17 3.57 -5.79
N GLU A 262 -14.09 3.12 -4.54
CA GLU A 262 -14.72 3.79 -3.42
C GLU A 262 -13.70 4.46 -2.49
N TYR A 263 -14.21 5.27 -1.56
CA TYR A 263 -13.39 5.91 -0.53
C TYR A 263 -12.51 4.89 0.24
N TRP A 264 -13.04 3.71 0.54
CA TRP A 264 -12.31 2.68 1.28
C TRP A 264 -11.20 2.03 0.45
N ASP A 265 -11.37 1.91 -0.87
CA ASP A 265 -10.29 1.47 -1.77
C ASP A 265 -9.13 2.47 -1.76
N GLU A 266 -9.43 3.78 -1.77
CA GLU A 266 -8.44 4.85 -1.68
C GLU A 266 -7.66 4.80 -0.36
N GLN A 267 -8.36 4.67 0.77
CA GLN A 267 -7.71 4.56 2.08
C GLN A 267 -6.80 3.33 2.15
N LYS A 268 -7.32 2.17 1.71
CA LYS A 268 -6.55 0.93 1.69
C LYS A 268 -5.30 1.05 0.80
N LEU A 269 -5.42 1.62 -0.40
CA LEU A 269 -4.27 1.81 -1.30
C LEU A 269 -3.23 2.76 -0.67
N ASN A 270 -3.65 3.83 0.01
CA ASN A 270 -2.75 4.75 0.70
C ASN A 270 -2.02 4.08 1.88
N GLU A 271 -2.72 3.30 2.69
CA GLU A 271 -2.13 2.53 3.80
C GLU A 271 -1.09 1.53 3.29
N MET A 272 -1.43 0.75 2.25
CA MET A 272 -0.52 -0.21 1.63
C MET A 272 0.70 0.49 1.01
N THR A 273 0.50 1.63 0.35
CA THR A 273 1.60 2.42 -0.22
C THR A 273 2.54 2.95 0.87
N ALA A 274 1.99 3.44 1.99
CA ALA A 274 2.78 3.90 3.13
C ALA A 274 3.54 2.75 3.80
N ALA A 275 2.92 1.59 3.97
CA ALA A 275 3.55 0.38 4.49
C ALA A 275 4.68 -0.11 3.58
N LEU A 276 4.45 -0.17 2.26
CA LEU A 276 5.45 -0.55 1.27
C LEU A 276 6.67 0.37 1.32
N LYS A 277 6.45 1.69 1.40
CA LYS A 277 7.54 2.67 1.51
C LYS A 277 8.36 2.45 2.79
N LYS A 278 7.71 2.16 3.92
CA LYS A 278 8.41 1.84 5.19
C LYS A 278 9.25 0.57 5.05
N LEU A 279 8.67 -0.50 4.49
CA LEU A 279 9.39 -1.76 4.28
C LEU A 279 10.58 -1.59 3.34
N GLN A 280 10.41 -0.89 2.22
CA GLN A 280 11.50 -0.65 1.26
C GLN A 280 12.64 0.22 1.81
N ALA A 281 12.32 1.15 2.71
CA ALA A 281 13.33 2.00 3.35
C ALA A 281 14.10 1.26 4.45
N PHE A 282 13.49 0.23 5.06
CA PHE A 282 14.09 -0.56 6.12
C PHE A 282 14.90 -1.72 5.55
N LYS A 283 16.13 -1.89 6.03
CA LYS A 283 17.02 -3.01 5.69
C LYS A 283 17.28 -3.80 6.96
N PRO A 284 16.45 -4.81 7.26
CA PRO A 284 16.56 -5.54 8.52
C PRO A 284 17.85 -6.34 8.58
N THR A 285 18.39 -6.42 9.78
CA THR A 285 19.58 -7.18 10.17
C THR A 285 19.34 -7.90 11.49
N LEU A 286 20.25 -8.78 11.90
CA LEU A 286 20.20 -9.43 13.22
C LEU A 286 20.25 -8.41 14.36
N ASP A 287 21.00 -7.32 14.20
CA ASP A 287 21.14 -6.25 15.20
C ASP A 287 19.79 -5.61 15.55
N ASP A 288 18.85 -5.57 14.59
CA ASP A 288 17.49 -5.05 14.81
C ASP A 288 16.65 -5.96 15.71
N LEU A 289 17.05 -7.22 15.89
CA LEU A 289 16.36 -8.24 16.68
C LEU A 289 17.01 -8.46 18.06
N GLU A 290 18.09 -7.76 18.36
CA GLU A 290 18.73 -7.82 19.67
C GLU A 290 17.89 -7.12 20.74
N ILE A 291 17.67 -7.80 21.87
CA ILE A 291 16.99 -7.18 23.02
C ILE A 291 17.98 -6.23 23.70
N LYS A 292 17.85 -4.93 23.44
CA LYS A 292 18.63 -3.90 24.14
C LYS A 292 18.25 -3.94 25.63
N LYS A 293 19.23 -4.23 26.48
CA LYS A 293 19.10 -4.20 27.95
C LYS A 293 19.06 -2.79 28.48
#